data_AF-L8M2C4-F1
#
_entry.id   AF-L8M2C4-F1
#
_cell.length_a   1.000
_cell.length_b   1.000
_cell.length_c   1.000
_cell.angle_alpha   90.00
_cell.angle_beta   90.00
_cell.angle_gamma   90.00
#
_symmetry.space_group_name_H-M   'P 1'
#
loop_
_entity.id
_entity.type
_entity.pdbx_description
1 polymer ?
#
loop_
_entity_poly.entity_id
_entity_poly.type
_entity_poly.pdbx_seq_one_letter_code
_entity_poly.pdbx_strand_id
1 'polypeptide(L)'
;MLGAWSGLSKVTTLSTLEGLSDRGTQDIWNWAVTLVFPDLGKEGNLGGIVLGTEPWVTTSSIDALEEDKDLSWHIEAFYQYQITDNIAVTPGIVWITAPDNNSRNDDLVIGAIRTTFSF
;
A
#
# COMPACT_ATOMS: atom_id res chain seq x y z
N MET A 1 17.91 -4.20 5.84
CA MET A 1 17.85 -2.87 5.19
C MET A 1 16.48 -2.26 5.47
N LEU A 2 16.43 -0.95 5.70
CA LEU A 2 15.18 -0.22 5.97
C LEU A 2 15.05 0.88 4.91
N GLY A 3 13.86 1.04 4.34
CA GLY A 3 13.52 2.10 3.39
C GLY A 3 12.14 2.67 3.68
N ALA A 4 11.90 3.92 3.31
CA ALA A 4 10.59 4.56 3.42
C ALA A 4 10.43 5.60 2.31
N TRP A 5 9.19 5.84 1.88
CA TRP A 5 8.85 6.86 0.90
C TRP A 5 7.46 7.46 1.18
N SER A 6 7.25 8.71 0.75
CA SER A 6 6.00 9.45 0.94
C SER A 6 5.70 10.32 -0.28
N GLY A 7 4.43 10.46 -0.63
CA GLY A 7 3.95 11.27 -1.73
C GLY A 7 2.73 12.10 -1.35
N LEU A 8 2.60 13.25 -2.03
CA LEU A 8 1.44 14.13 -1.96
C LEU A 8 0.95 14.41 -3.38
N SER A 9 -0.31 14.12 -3.65
CA SER A 9 -0.98 14.43 -4.91
C SER A 9 -2.16 15.35 -4.64
N LYS A 10 -2.23 16.50 -5.33
CA LYS A 10 -3.36 17.43 -5.25
C LYS A 10 -4.21 17.28 -6.51
N VAL A 11 -5.47 16.89 -6.35
CA VAL A 11 -6.44 16.79 -7.44
C VAL A 11 -7.37 18.00 -7.38
N THR A 12 -7.48 18.75 -8.47
CA THR A 12 -8.42 19.87 -8.59
C THR A 12 -9.51 19.47 -9.59
N THR A 13 -10.77 19.40 -9.14
CA THR A 13 -11.90 19.13 -10.04
C THR A 13 -12.29 20.42 -10.78
N LEU A 14 -12.35 20.36 -12.11
CA LEU A 14 -12.86 21.44 -12.95
C LEU A 14 -14.39 21.30 -13.08
N SER A 15 -15.11 22.42 -12.97
CA SER A 15 -16.58 22.46 -13.03
C SER A 15 -17.12 21.86 -14.32
N THR A 16 -18.05 20.92 -14.22
CA THR A 16 -18.84 20.41 -15.36
C THR A 16 -20.26 20.97 -15.32
N LEU A 17 -20.69 21.54 -16.46
CA LEU A 17 -22.04 21.97 -16.85
C LEU A 17 -22.93 22.63 -15.78
N GLU A 18 -23.05 23.96 -15.88
CA GLU A 18 -24.11 24.78 -15.25
C GLU A 18 -24.11 24.89 -13.71
N GLY A 19 -22.96 24.77 -13.06
CA GLY A 19 -22.81 25.24 -11.66
C GLY A 19 -23.50 24.38 -10.60
N LEU A 20 -23.75 23.10 -10.90
CA LEU A 20 -24.40 22.14 -9.98
C LEU A 20 -23.43 21.43 -9.01
N SER A 21 -22.13 21.67 -9.10
CA SER A 21 -21.14 21.09 -8.16
C SER A 21 -20.00 22.07 -7.90
N ASP A 22 -19.71 22.28 -6.62
CA ASP A 22 -18.77 23.28 -6.15
C ASP A 22 -17.31 22.91 -6.49
N ARG A 23 -16.43 23.91 -6.63
CA ARG A 23 -15.01 23.67 -6.96
C ARG A 23 -14.31 23.03 -5.75
N GLY A 24 -14.08 21.71 -5.82
CA GLY A 24 -13.31 20.97 -4.83
C GLY A 24 -11.81 20.90 -5.15
N THR A 25 -10.98 21.03 -4.11
CA THR A 25 -9.57 20.57 -4.14
C THR A 25 -9.47 19.38 -3.21
N GLN A 26 -8.91 18.29 -3.69
CA GLN A 26 -8.78 17.05 -2.95
C GLN A 26 -7.29 16.75 -2.77
N ASP A 27 -6.83 16.75 -1.52
CA ASP A 27 -5.44 16.44 -1.17
C ASP A 27 -5.34 14.96 -0.81
N ILE A 28 -4.54 14.25 -1.60
CA ILE A 28 -4.32 12.81 -1.52
C ILE A 28 -2.90 12.58 -0.99
N TRP A 29 -2.80 12.02 0.22
CA TRP A 29 -1.51 11.62 0.80
C TRP A 29 -1.30 10.12 0.68
N ASN A 30 -0.05 9.70 0.49
CA ASN A 30 0.32 8.30 0.53
C ASN A 30 1.71 8.15 1.14
N TRP A 31 1.92 7.06 1.88
CA TRP A 31 3.22 6.73 2.45
C TRP A 31 3.40 5.22 2.48
N ALA A 32 4.65 4.78 2.47
CA ALA A 32 4.99 3.41 2.79
C ALA A 32 6.37 3.30 3.44
N VAL A 33 6.48 2.31 4.33
CA VAL A 33 7.70 1.89 5.00
C VAL A 33 7.97 0.45 4.60
N THR A 34 9.23 0.13 4.34
CA THR A 34 9.67 -1.17 3.88
C THR A 34 10.83 -1.67 4.72
N LEU A 35 10.66 -2.85 5.29
CA LEU A 35 11.67 -3.59 6.03
C LEU A 35 12.12 -4.78 5.20
N VAL A 36 13.41 -4.91 4.97
CA VAL A 36 13.99 -6.02 4.19
C VAL A 36 15.08 -6.71 5.01
N PHE A 37 15.03 -8.02 5.05
CA PHE A 37 15.92 -8.90 5.79
C PHE A 37 16.72 -9.75 4.81
N PRO A 38 17.95 -9.33 4.44
CA PRO A 38 18.84 -10.14 3.60
C PRO A 38 19.34 -11.36 4.37
N ASP A 39 19.59 -12.44 3.64
CA ASP A 39 20.09 -13.73 4.12
C ASP A 39 19.27 -14.32 5.27
N LEU A 40 17.95 -14.12 5.24
CA LEU A 40 17.06 -14.56 6.29
C LEU A 40 16.91 -16.10 6.28
N GLY A 41 17.68 -16.75 7.15
CA GLY A 41 17.67 -18.20 7.39
C GLY A 41 18.63 -19.00 6.49
N LYS A 42 18.96 -18.50 5.30
CA LYS A 42 19.94 -19.09 4.38
C LYS A 42 20.54 -17.97 3.53
N GLU A 43 21.82 -18.08 3.21
CA GLU A 43 22.50 -17.18 2.27
C GLU A 43 21.78 -17.18 0.92
N GLY A 44 21.53 -15.98 0.39
CA GLY A 44 20.76 -15.74 -0.84
C GLY A 44 19.25 -15.59 -0.66
N ASN A 45 18.70 -15.87 0.52
CA ASN A 45 17.28 -15.66 0.79
C ASN A 45 17.00 -14.20 1.18
N LEU A 46 15.79 -13.71 0.90
CA LEU A 46 15.40 -12.33 1.21
C LEU A 46 13.97 -12.29 1.74
N GLY A 47 13.79 -11.84 2.98
CA GLY A 47 12.46 -11.54 3.53
C GLY A 47 12.15 -10.05 3.42
N GLY A 48 10.89 -9.70 3.23
CA GLY A 48 10.46 -8.30 3.25
C GLY A 48 9.04 -8.09 3.72
N ILE A 49 8.80 -6.95 4.36
CA ILE A 49 7.49 -6.48 4.77
C ILE A 49 7.36 -5.02 4.35
N VAL A 50 6.24 -4.67 3.73
CA VAL A 50 5.86 -3.32 3.34
C VAL A 50 4.58 -2.95 4.06
N LEU A 51 4.55 -1.76 4.65
CA LEU A 51 3.38 -1.18 5.30
C LEU A 51 3.16 0.20 4.71
N GLY A 52 1.96 0.50 4.25
CA GLY A 52 1.62 1.81 3.74
C GLY A 52 0.13 2.05 3.74
N THR A 53 -0.28 3.16 3.14
CA THR A 53 -1.69 3.51 2.99
C THR A 53 -2.03 3.68 1.52
N GLU A 54 -3.23 3.24 1.14
CA GLU A 54 -3.81 3.68 -0.12
C GLU A 54 -4.07 5.20 -0.09
N PRO A 55 -4.05 5.87 -1.25
CA PRO A 55 -4.21 7.31 -1.35
C PRO A 55 -5.51 7.80 -0.68
N TRP A 56 -5.41 8.56 0.41
CA TRP A 56 -6.54 9.00 1.25
C TRP A 56 -6.72 10.52 1.22
N VAL A 57 -7.99 10.95 1.31
CA VAL A 57 -8.43 12.34 1.14
C VAL A 57 -8.52 13.04 2.49
N THR A 58 -7.69 14.05 2.71
CA THR A 58 -7.70 14.88 3.93
C THR A 58 -8.33 16.24 3.62
N THR A 59 -9.48 16.57 4.20
CA THR A 59 -9.76 17.84 4.94
C THR A 59 -11.22 17.88 5.40
N SER A 60 -11.45 18.00 6.71
CA SER A 60 -12.62 18.66 7.31
C SER A 60 -12.25 19.24 8.67
N SER A 61 -12.78 20.42 8.99
CA SER A 61 -12.31 21.34 10.02
C SER A 61 -13.20 21.38 11.26
N ILE A 62 -13.26 20.32 12.08
CA ILE A 62 -14.01 20.35 13.34
C ILE A 62 -13.21 19.65 14.47
N ASP A 63 -12.84 20.44 15.47
CA ASP A 63 -12.39 20.01 16.80
C ASP A 63 -13.62 19.52 17.59
N ALA A 64 -13.57 18.26 18.05
CA ALA A 64 -14.59 17.50 18.83
C ALA A 64 -15.41 16.48 18.03
N LEU A 65 -15.08 15.21 18.27
CA LEU A 65 -15.79 13.95 17.95
C LEU A 65 -15.37 13.23 16.66
N GLU A 66 -14.68 12.10 16.94
CA GLU A 66 -14.35 10.91 16.13
C GLU A 66 -13.36 11.09 14.97
N GLU A 67 -12.10 10.70 15.21
CA GLU A 67 -11.16 10.28 14.16
C GLU A 67 -11.88 9.24 13.29
N ASP A 68 -12.29 9.64 12.09
CA ASP A 68 -12.80 8.72 11.09
C ASP A 68 -11.65 7.77 10.72
N LYS A 69 -11.75 6.55 11.26
CA LYS A 69 -10.70 5.53 11.37
C LYS A 69 -10.53 4.69 10.11
N ASP A 70 -11.10 5.11 8.99
CA ASP A 70 -11.16 4.27 7.79
C ASP A 70 -9.94 4.54 6.88
N LEU A 71 -8.73 4.38 7.44
CA LEU A 71 -7.49 4.33 6.66
C LEU A 71 -7.41 2.96 5.96
N SER A 72 -7.44 2.93 4.61
CA SER A 72 -7.13 1.70 3.86
C SER A 72 -5.64 1.39 4.01
N TRP A 73 -5.33 0.39 4.83
CA TRP A 73 -3.97 -0.10 5.05
C TRP A 73 -3.57 -1.06 3.94
N HIS A 74 -2.39 -0.83 3.36
CA HIS A 74 -1.75 -1.72 2.42
C HIS A 74 -0.59 -2.42 3.13
N ILE A 75 -0.73 -3.72 3.35
CA ILE A 75 0.28 -4.55 4.01
C ILE A 75 0.73 -5.61 3.00
N GLU A 76 2.03 -5.65 2.71
CA GLU A 76 2.62 -6.71 1.89
C GLU A 76 3.70 -7.43 2.69
N ALA A 77 3.74 -8.76 2.60
CA ALA A 77 4.84 -9.55 3.11
C ALA A 77 5.28 -10.54 2.02
N PHE A 78 6.60 -10.69 1.85
CA PHE A 78 7.16 -11.62 0.87
C PHE A 78 8.42 -12.28 1.39
N TYR A 79 8.71 -13.46 0.84
CA TYR A 79 9.93 -14.20 1.16
C TYR A 79 10.50 -14.86 -0.08
N GLN A 80 11.67 -14.42 -0.51
CA GLN A 80 12.43 -15.06 -1.59
C GLN A 80 13.27 -16.20 -1.00
N TYR A 81 13.00 -17.40 -1.49
CA TYR A 81 13.76 -18.59 -1.21
C TYR A 81 14.63 -18.96 -2.42
N GLN A 82 15.94 -18.92 -2.23
CA GLN A 82 16.92 -19.30 -3.25
C GLN A 82 17.07 -20.84 -3.27
N ILE A 83 16.55 -21.46 -4.32
CA ILE A 83 16.64 -22.92 -4.51
C ILE A 83 18.03 -23.27 -5.02
N THR A 84 18.47 -22.60 -6.09
CA THR A 84 19.80 -22.70 -6.70
C THR A 84 20.28 -21.32 -7.14
N ASP A 85 21.53 -21.16 -7.55
CA ASP A 85 22.07 -19.86 -7.99
C ASP A 85 21.30 -19.23 -9.18
N ASN A 86 20.56 -20.05 -9.92
CA ASN A 86 19.79 -19.66 -11.10
C ASN A 86 18.28 -19.67 -10.89
N ILE A 87 17.77 -20.20 -9.76
CA ILE A 87 16.33 -20.37 -9.52
C ILE A 87 15.96 -19.88 -8.12
N ALA A 88 15.04 -18.93 -8.09
CA ALA A 88 14.46 -18.40 -6.86
C ALA A 88 12.93 -18.47 -6.89
N VAL A 89 12.31 -18.76 -5.75
CA VAL A 89 10.86 -18.73 -5.57
C VAL A 89 10.51 -17.74 -4.47
N THR A 90 9.61 -16.81 -4.78
CA THR A 90 9.18 -15.73 -3.89
C THR A 90 7.67 -15.81 -3.69
N PRO A 91 7.18 -16.56 -2.68
CA PRO A 91 5.84 -16.35 -2.15
C PRO A 91 5.68 -14.94 -1.58
N GLY A 92 4.50 -14.37 -1.76
CA GLY A 92 4.08 -13.11 -1.17
C GLY A 92 2.59 -13.09 -0.89
N ILE A 93 2.21 -12.25 0.07
CA ILE A 93 0.84 -11.96 0.43
C ILE A 93 0.66 -10.45 0.50
N VAL A 94 -0.43 -9.96 -0.09
CA VAL A 94 -0.87 -8.58 0.01
C VAL A 94 -2.21 -8.59 0.72
N TRP A 95 -2.35 -7.72 1.72
CA TRP A 95 -3.59 -7.52 2.46
C TRP A 95 -3.94 -6.03 2.40
N ILE A 96 -5.13 -5.75 1.90
CA ILE A 96 -5.70 -4.41 1.79
C ILE A 96 -6.97 -4.41 2.65
N THR A 97 -6.96 -3.63 3.73
CA THR A 97 -8.11 -3.51 4.64
C THR A 97 -9.06 -2.43 4.13
N ALA A 98 -10.36 -2.70 4.08
CA ALA A 98 -11.38 -1.74 3.62
C ALA A 98 -11.08 -1.14 2.21
N PRO A 99 -10.97 -1.98 1.17
CA PRO A 99 -10.75 -1.49 -0.19
C PRO A 99 -11.85 -0.48 -0.59
N ASP A 100 -11.47 0.60 -1.26
CA ASP A 100 -12.35 1.74 -1.63
C ASP A 100 -12.76 2.66 -0.46
N ASN A 101 -12.00 2.65 0.65
CA ASN A 101 -12.21 3.53 1.82
C ASN A 101 -13.62 3.40 2.43
N ASN A 102 -14.15 2.17 2.44
CA ASN A 102 -15.46 1.84 2.96
C ASN A 102 -15.33 0.62 3.89
N SER A 103 -15.50 0.85 5.19
CA SER A 103 -15.45 -0.17 6.25
C SER A 103 -16.55 -1.25 6.16
N ARG A 104 -17.48 -1.14 5.19
CA ARG A 104 -18.45 -2.20 4.83
C ARG A 104 -17.94 -3.16 3.75
N ASN A 105 -16.81 -2.88 3.12
CA ASN A 105 -16.20 -3.78 2.17
C ASN A 105 -15.31 -4.79 2.91
N ASP A 106 -15.47 -6.06 2.58
CA ASP A 106 -14.62 -7.13 3.10
C ASP A 106 -13.16 -6.88 2.70
N ASP A 107 -12.24 -7.25 3.58
CA ASP A 107 -10.81 -7.16 3.34
C ASP A 107 -10.38 -7.95 2.11
N LEU A 108 -9.46 -7.39 1.31
CA LEU A 108 -8.90 -8.06 0.16
C LEU A 108 -7.55 -8.68 0.52
N VAL A 109 -7.46 -10.01 0.39
CA VAL A 109 -6.21 -10.76 0.57
C VAL A 109 -5.82 -11.40 -0.76
N ILE A 110 -4.61 -11.10 -1.22
CA ILE A 110 -4.04 -11.62 -2.47
C ILE A 110 -2.80 -12.44 -2.12
N GLY A 111 -2.81 -13.71 -2.51
CA GLY A 111 -1.62 -14.56 -2.50
C GLY A 111 -0.95 -14.57 -3.87
N ALA A 112 0.38 -14.41 -3.92
CA ALA A 112 1.15 -14.48 -5.14
C ALA A 112 2.39 -15.39 -4.96
N ILE A 113 2.77 -16.09 -6.02
CA ILE A 113 4.02 -16.84 -6.06
C ILE A 113 4.76 -16.43 -7.33
N ARG A 114 5.97 -15.91 -7.16
CA ARG A 114 6.87 -15.53 -8.25
C ARG A 114 8.01 -16.53 -8.34
N THR A 115 8.31 -17.00 -9.53
CA THR A 115 9.50 -17.83 -9.77
C THR A 115 10.41 -17.09 -10.73
N THR A 116 11.68 -16.90 -10.36
CA THR A 116 12.69 -16.20 -11.15
C THR A 116 13.72 -17.21 -11.64
N PHE A 117 14.01 -17.17 -12.94
CA PHE A 117 15.04 -17.98 -13.60
C PHE A 117 16.09 -17.04 -14.21
N SER A 118 17.36 -17.26 -13.88
CA SER A 118 18.50 -16.51 -14.42
C SER A 118 19.35 -17.44 -15.29
N PHE A 119 19.66 -17.03 -16.52
CA PHE A 119 20.41 -17.82 -17.52
C PHE A 119 21.62 -17.05 -18.06
#